data_AF-A0A1D7QR47-F1
#
_entry.id   AF-A0A1D7QR47-F1
#
_cell.length_a   1.000
_cell.length_b   1.000
_cell.length_c   1.000
_cell.angle_alpha   90.00
_cell.angle_beta   90.00
_cell.angle_gamma   90.00
#
_symmetry.space_group_name_H-M   'P 1'
#
loop_
_entity.id
_entity.type
_entity.pdbx_description
1 polymer ?
#
loop_
_entity_poly.entity_id
_entity_poly.type
_entity_poly.pdbx_seq_one_letter_code
_entity_poly.pdbx_strand_id
1 'polypeptide(L)'
;MEQIRKRRKIITTLLASVLLLLIIPFVFLKGDNHSDAHDIEEIYHVYFEGERLGTVQNRDTVINYIENKQADGEKVFDHRLKDMLEFIPELVFDVRDSDEEVLAALKETLEIKVKSYQLAIDQETIGSVANEMPGK
;
A
#
# COMPACT_ATOMS: atom_id res chain seq x y z
N MET A 1 -42.89 48.52 -9.08
CA MET A 1 -41.60 48.07 -8.48
C MET A 1 -41.70 46.77 -7.68
N GLU A 2 -42.77 46.54 -6.91
CA GLU A 2 -42.90 45.35 -6.03
C GLU A 2 -43.10 44.02 -6.78
N GLN A 3 -43.87 44.01 -7.87
CA GLN A 3 -44.16 42.80 -8.64
C GLN A 3 -42.92 42.19 -9.32
N ILE A 4 -41.95 43.03 -9.71
CA ILE A 4 -40.68 42.59 -10.34
C ILE A 4 -39.76 41.94 -9.29
N ARG A 5 -39.76 42.44 -8.05
CA ARG A 5 -39.01 41.83 -6.93
C ARG A 5 -39.60 40.48 -6.52
N LYS A 6 -40.93 40.32 -6.49
CA LYS A 6 -41.59 39.03 -6.19
C LYS A 6 -41.28 37.96 -7.23
N ARG A 7 -41.35 38.30 -8.53
CA ARG A 7 -41.02 37.37 -9.63
C ARG A 7 -39.55 36.95 -9.62
N ARG A 8 -38.63 37.88 -9.37
CA ARG A 8 -37.20 37.56 -9.20
C ARG A 8 -36.95 36.62 -8.03
N LYS A 9 -37.60 36.84 -6.88
CA LYS A 9 -37.50 35.96 -5.70
C LYS A 9 -37.98 34.54 -5.97
N ILE A 10 -39.10 34.39 -6.70
CA ILE A 10 -39.68 33.08 -7.06
C ILE A 10 -38.79 32.33 -8.09
N ILE A 11 -38.22 33.06 -9.06
CA ILE A 11 -37.31 32.47 -10.05
C ILE A 11 -36.00 32.02 -9.38
N THR A 12 -35.47 32.80 -8.43
CA THR A 12 -34.25 32.42 -7.70
C THR A 12 -34.46 31.23 -6.77
N THR A 13 -35.64 31.08 -6.15
CA THR A 13 -35.92 29.90 -5.30
C THR A 13 -36.16 28.64 -6.12
N LEU A 14 -36.76 28.73 -7.31
CA LEU A 14 -36.92 27.59 -8.21
C LEU A 14 -35.57 27.11 -8.79
N LEU A 15 -34.65 28.00 -9.12
CA LEU A 15 -33.30 27.62 -9.58
C LEU A 15 -32.46 26.97 -8.48
N ALA A 16 -32.58 27.45 -7.23
CA ALA A 16 -31.85 26.88 -6.09
C ALA A 16 -32.34 25.47 -5.72
N SER A 17 -33.63 25.16 -5.90
CA SER A 17 -34.15 23.81 -5.59
C SER A 17 -33.77 22.76 -6.62
N VAL A 18 -33.56 23.14 -7.89
CA VAL A 18 -33.09 22.23 -8.95
C VAL A 18 -31.62 21.85 -8.76
N LEU A 19 -30.79 22.77 -8.24
CA LEU A 19 -29.37 22.51 -7.96
C LEU A 19 -29.18 21.53 -6.78
N LEU A 20 -30.07 21.54 -5.79
CA LEU A 20 -29.99 20.65 -4.62
C LEU A 20 -30.32 19.18 -4.96
N LEU A 21 -31.18 18.96 -5.95
CA LEU A 21 -31.60 17.62 -6.39
C LEU A 21 -30.54 16.89 -7.23
N LEU A 22 -29.58 17.61 -7.82
CA LEU A 22 -28.50 17.02 -8.63
C LEU A 22 -27.35 16.44 -7.80
N ILE A 23 -27.29 16.71 -6.50
CA ILE A 23 -26.19 16.24 -5.63
C ILE A 23 -26.48 14.83 -5.05
N ILE A 24 -27.73 14.36 -5.11
CA ILE A 24 -28.16 13.16 -4.36
C ILE A 24 -28.07 11.80 -5.11
N PRO A 25 -27.79 11.65 -6.42
CA PRO A 25 -27.72 10.30 -7.00
C PRO A 25 -26.35 9.63 -6.89
N PHE A 26 -25.32 10.25 -6.29
CA PHE A 26 -23.97 9.64 -6.23
C PHE A 26 -23.71 8.79 -4.98
N VAL A 27 -24.55 8.89 -3.94
CA VAL A 27 -24.27 8.23 -2.63
C VAL A 27 -24.86 6.82 -2.52
N PHE A 28 -25.63 6.36 -3.52
CA PHE A 28 -26.35 5.07 -3.47
C PHE A 28 -25.84 4.00 -4.45
N LEU A 29 -24.68 4.17 -5.07
CA LEU A 29 -23.96 3.06 -5.72
C LEU A 29 -22.99 2.41 -4.73
N LYS A 30 -23.51 1.89 -3.62
CA LYS A 30 -22.90 0.75 -2.96
C LYS A 30 -23.73 -0.45 -3.39
N GLY A 31 -23.35 -1.00 -4.55
CA GLY A 31 -23.92 -2.25 -5.04
C GLY A 31 -23.65 -3.31 -3.98
N ASP A 32 -24.70 -3.72 -3.30
CA ASP A 32 -24.66 -4.89 -2.45
C ASP A 32 -24.77 -6.10 -3.40
N ASN A 33 -23.62 -6.60 -3.83
CA ASN A 33 -23.53 -7.75 -4.73
C ASN A 33 -23.83 -9.04 -3.94
N HIS A 34 -25.02 -9.14 -3.36
CA HIS A 34 -25.54 -10.43 -2.89
C HIS A 34 -26.03 -11.21 -4.11
N SER A 35 -25.09 -11.69 -4.91
CA SER A 35 -25.32 -12.78 -5.85
C SER A 35 -24.80 -14.05 -5.20
N ASP A 36 -25.68 -15.05 -5.07
CA ASP A 36 -25.33 -16.44 -4.75
C ASP A 36 -24.47 -17.08 -5.88
N ALA A 37 -23.33 -16.45 -6.18
CA ALA A 37 -22.26 -16.90 -7.03
C ALA A 37 -21.04 -16.96 -6.10
N HIS A 38 -20.25 -18.03 -6.14
CA HIS A 38 -19.01 -18.10 -5.38
C HIS A 38 -18.25 -16.77 -5.54
N ASP A 39 -18.10 -16.03 -4.43
CA ASP A 39 -17.46 -14.72 -4.44
C ASP A 39 -16.04 -14.93 -4.97
N ILE A 40 -15.80 -14.43 -6.18
CA ILE A 40 -14.46 -14.46 -6.77
C ILE A 40 -13.74 -13.27 -6.16
N GLU A 41 -12.76 -13.57 -5.30
CA GLU A 41 -11.94 -12.58 -4.62
C GLU A 41 -10.60 -12.41 -5.35
N GLU A 42 -10.05 -11.19 -5.34
CA GLU A 42 -8.71 -10.90 -5.84
C GLU A 42 -7.70 -11.06 -4.71
N ILE A 43 -6.67 -11.87 -4.93
CA ILE A 43 -5.52 -12.04 -4.05
C ILE A 43 -4.24 -11.59 -4.76
N TYR A 44 -3.18 -11.38 -3.99
CA TYR A 44 -1.86 -11.03 -4.51
C TYR A 44 -0.82 -12.05 -4.02
N HIS A 45 -0.10 -12.68 -4.95
CA HIS A 45 1.13 -13.40 -4.59
C HIS A 45 2.25 -12.40 -4.39
N VAL A 46 2.86 -12.45 -3.22
CA VAL A 46 3.91 -11.51 -2.80
C VAL A 46 5.26 -12.16 -3.00
N TYR A 47 6.15 -11.45 -3.68
CA TYR A 47 7.54 -11.85 -3.87
C TYR A 47 8.47 -10.74 -3.40
N PHE A 48 9.66 -11.13 -2.94
CA PHE A 48 10.74 -10.22 -2.60
C PHE A 48 12.04 -10.70 -3.26
N GLU A 49 12.59 -9.90 -4.17
CA GLU A 49 13.70 -10.30 -5.05
C GLU A 49 13.50 -11.67 -5.74
N GLY A 50 12.28 -11.95 -6.19
CA GLY A 50 11.94 -13.19 -6.88
C GLY A 50 11.68 -14.40 -5.99
N GLU A 51 11.82 -14.29 -4.66
CA GLU A 51 11.41 -15.32 -3.71
C GLU A 51 9.95 -15.13 -3.27
N ARG A 52 9.13 -16.18 -3.37
CA ARG A 52 7.70 -16.13 -3.00
C ARG A 52 7.56 -16.11 -1.47
N LEU A 53 7.00 -15.04 -0.93
CA LEU A 53 6.70 -14.90 0.50
C LEU A 53 5.35 -15.51 0.87
N GLY A 54 4.36 -15.46 -0.04
CA GLY A 54 3.03 -16.02 0.20
C GLY A 54 1.93 -15.25 -0.53
N THR A 55 0.74 -15.20 0.06
CA THR A 55 -0.45 -14.61 -0.54
C THR A 55 -1.14 -13.67 0.45
N VAL A 56 -1.54 -12.49 -0.04
CA VAL A 56 -2.28 -11.48 0.73
C VAL A 56 -3.54 -11.04 -0.02
N GLN A 57 -4.61 -10.71 0.68
CA GLN A 57 -5.78 -10.08 0.07
C GLN A 57 -5.53 -8.62 -0.27
N ASN A 58 -4.75 -7.93 0.57
CA ASN A 58 -4.48 -6.51 0.41
C ASN A 58 -2.98 -6.25 0.38
N ARG A 59 -2.48 -5.80 -0.78
CA ARG A 59 -1.07 -5.37 -0.93
C ARG A 59 -0.67 -4.28 0.06
N ASP A 60 -1.62 -3.45 0.51
CA ASP A 60 -1.35 -2.36 1.45
C ASP A 60 -0.91 -2.90 2.82
N THR A 61 -1.30 -4.13 3.20
CA THR A 61 -0.81 -4.80 4.42
C THR A 61 0.73 -4.86 4.42
N VAL A 62 1.31 -5.29 3.30
CA VAL A 62 2.75 -5.44 3.13
C VAL A 62 3.45 -4.09 2.98
N ILE A 63 2.87 -3.18 2.19
CA ILE A 63 3.44 -1.84 1.95
C ILE A 63 3.50 -1.05 3.27
N ASN A 64 2.40 -1.03 4.03
CA ASN A 64 2.33 -0.31 5.29
C ASN A 64 3.30 -0.88 6.32
N TYR A 65 3.57 -2.19 6.30
CA TYR A 65 4.57 -2.80 7.18
C TYR A 65 5.96 -2.22 6.95
N ILE A 66 6.40 -2.11 5.69
CA ILE A 66 7.70 -1.54 5.35
C ILE A 66 7.74 -0.06 5.71
N GLU A 67 6.70 0.70 5.38
CA GLU A 67 6.64 2.14 5.66
C GLU A 67 6.68 2.44 7.17
N ASN A 68 5.99 1.64 7.98
CA ASN A 68 6.04 1.75 9.44
C ASN A 68 7.45 1.45 9.98
N LYS A 69 8.13 0.43 9.45
CA LYS A 69 9.51 0.10 9.84
C LYS A 69 10.51 1.20 9.51
N GLN A 70 10.31 1.89 8.39
CA GLN A 70 11.10 3.07 8.03
C GLN A 70 10.85 4.25 8.98
N ALA A 71 9.59 4.49 9.32
CA ALA A 71 9.19 5.55 10.23
C ALA A 71 9.72 5.35 11.65
N ASP A 72 9.85 4.10 12.10
CA ASP A 72 10.41 3.72 13.41
C ASP A 72 11.94 3.97 13.50
N GLY A 73 12.56 4.49 12.44
CA GLY A 73 13.96 4.91 12.45
C GLY A 73 14.94 3.77 12.20
N GLU A 74 14.47 2.60 11.76
CA GLU A 74 15.31 1.53 11.25
C GLU A 74 15.87 1.96 9.88
N LYS A 75 16.89 2.85 9.87
CA LYS A 75 17.51 3.44 8.66
C LYS A 75 18.02 2.42 7.63
N VAL A 76 18.11 1.16 8.03
CA VAL A 76 18.52 0.06 7.15
C VAL A 76 17.38 -0.37 6.23
N PHE A 77 16.14 0.06 6.52
CA PHE A 77 15.01 -0.08 5.62
C PHE A 77 15.05 1.06 4.60
N ASP A 78 15.76 0.84 3.52
CA ASP A 78 15.84 1.79 2.41
C ASP A 78 14.50 1.84 1.64
N HIS A 79 14.17 2.98 1.03
CA HIS A 79 13.04 3.11 0.11
C HIS A 79 13.12 2.11 -1.04
N ARG A 80 14.34 1.70 -1.42
CA ARG A 80 14.59 0.64 -2.41
C ARG A 80 14.00 -0.72 -2.05
N LEU A 81 13.70 -0.99 -0.77
CA LEU A 81 13.07 -2.26 -0.36
C LEU A 81 11.65 -2.41 -0.92
N LYS A 82 10.93 -1.29 -1.09
CA LYS A 82 9.61 -1.29 -1.70
C LYS A 82 9.69 -1.64 -3.18
N ASP A 83 10.75 -1.20 -3.86
CA ASP A 83 11.01 -1.49 -5.27
C ASP A 83 11.41 -2.96 -5.52
N MET A 84 11.81 -3.69 -4.46
CA MET A 84 12.16 -5.11 -4.51
C MET A 84 10.96 -6.04 -4.30
N LEU A 85 9.79 -5.49 -3.97
CA LEU A 85 8.54 -6.24 -3.83
C LEU A 85 7.84 -6.37 -5.17
N GLU A 86 7.36 -7.58 -5.46
CA GLU A 86 6.49 -7.84 -6.60
C GLU A 86 5.15 -8.42 -6.12
N PHE A 87 4.07 -7.93 -6.70
CA PHE A 87 2.70 -8.39 -6.40
C PHE A 87 2.07 -8.89 -7.69
N ILE A 88 1.73 -10.18 -7.73
CA ILE A 88 1.09 -10.82 -8.87
C ILE A 88 -0.39 -11.08 -8.53
N PRO A 89 -1.36 -10.38 -9.16
CA PRO A 89 -2.78 -10.55 -8.86
C PRO A 89 -3.32 -11.88 -9.42
N GLU A 90 -4.21 -12.52 -8.67
CA GLU A 90 -4.96 -13.72 -9.08
C GLU A 90 -6.39 -13.65 -8.57
N LEU A 91 -7.34 -14.12 -9.37
CA LEU A 91 -8.74 -14.27 -8.98
C LEU A 91 -8.99 -15.70 -8.47
N VAL A 92 -9.49 -15.85 -7.25
CA VAL A 92 -9.73 -17.14 -6.60
C VAL A 92 -11.15 -17.26 -6.08
N PHE A 93 -11.64 -18.49 -5.96
CA PHE A 93 -12.99 -18.79 -5.42
C PHE A 93 -13.01 -18.98 -3.91
N ASP A 94 -11.84 -19.20 -3.30
CA ASP A 94 -11.69 -19.44 -1.86
C ASP A 94 -10.39 -18.77 -1.43
N VAL A 95 -10.49 -17.81 -0.52
CA VAL A 95 -9.32 -17.10 -0.03
C VAL A 95 -8.78 -17.76 1.21
N ARG A 96 -7.54 -18.21 1.07
CA ARG A 96 -6.70 -18.60 2.20
C ARG A 96 -5.72 -17.46 2.42
N ASP A 97 -6.15 -16.49 3.22
CA ASP A 97 -5.30 -15.38 3.58
C ASP A 97 -4.15 -15.88 4.47
N SER A 98 -2.95 -15.39 4.20
CA SER A 98 -1.71 -15.73 4.90
C SER A 98 -0.92 -14.47 5.30
N ASP A 99 -1.61 -13.34 5.46
CA ASP A 99 -1.04 -12.05 5.84
C ASP A 99 0.01 -12.16 6.97
N GLU A 100 -0.28 -12.89 8.05
CA GLU A 100 0.66 -13.08 9.17
C GLU A 100 1.93 -13.83 8.77
N GLU A 101 1.80 -14.89 7.95
CA GLU A 101 2.93 -15.67 7.45
C GLU A 101 3.79 -14.85 6.50
N VAL A 102 3.16 -14.07 5.62
CA VAL A 102 3.85 -13.17 4.69
C VAL A 102 4.62 -12.09 5.45
N LEU A 103 4.03 -11.48 6.47
CA LEU A 103 4.71 -10.47 7.29
C LEU A 103 5.85 -11.06 8.11
N ALA A 104 5.72 -12.29 8.60
CA ALA A 104 6.78 -12.99 9.31
C ALA A 104 7.96 -13.33 8.37
N ALA A 105 7.68 -13.87 7.18
CA ALA A 105 8.68 -14.18 6.16
C ALA A 105 9.41 -12.91 5.68
N LEU A 106 8.65 -11.83 5.46
CA LEU A 106 9.21 -10.54 5.09
C LEU A 106 10.13 -9.99 6.18
N LYS A 107 9.71 -10.05 7.45
CA LYS A 107 10.53 -9.61 8.58
C LYS A 107 11.87 -10.35 8.64
N GLU A 108 11.84 -11.68 8.59
CA GLU A 108 13.04 -12.50 8.64
C GLU A 108 13.98 -12.18 7.48
N THR A 109 13.43 -12.08 6.27
CA THR A 109 14.20 -11.75 5.05
C THR A 109 14.88 -10.38 5.16
N LEU A 110 14.16 -9.39 5.68
CA LEU A 110 14.69 -8.04 5.86
C LEU A 110 15.77 -8.00 6.96
N GLU A 111 15.57 -8.68 8.09
CA GLU A 111 16.59 -8.79 9.15
C GLU A 111 17.88 -9.43 8.64
N ILE A 112 17.78 -10.49 7.83
CA ILE A 112 18.95 -11.14 7.21
C ILE A 112 19.69 -10.15 6.30
N LYS A 113 18.97 -9.44 5.42
CA LYS A 113 19.59 -8.46 4.52
C LYS A 113 20.28 -7.33 5.25
N VAL A 114 19.61 -6.76 6.25
CA VAL A 114 20.15 -5.69 7.09
C VAL A 114 21.48 -6.13 7.71
N LYS A 115 21.53 -7.35 8.26
CA LYS A 115 22.75 -7.92 8.84
C LYS A 115 23.84 -8.17 7.79
N SER A 116 23.49 -8.65 6.59
CA SER A 116 24.43 -8.83 5.49
C SER A 116 25.04 -7.52 5.02
N TYR A 117 24.26 -6.45 4.92
CA TYR A 117 24.75 -5.11 4.59
C TYR A 117 25.72 -4.58 5.66
N GLN A 118 25.39 -4.75 6.94
CA GLN A 118 26.29 -4.37 8.04
C GLN A 118 27.62 -5.14 7.97
N LEU A 119 27.58 -6.45 7.75
CA LEU A 119 28.78 -7.27 7.64
C LEU A 119 29.66 -6.85 6.45
N ALA A 120 29.06 -6.50 5.31
CA ALA A 120 29.79 -6.04 4.14
C ALA A 120 30.54 -4.72 4.41
N ILE A 121 29.89 -3.76 5.08
CA ILE A 121 30.49 -2.48 5.46
C ILE A 121 31.64 -2.67 6.47
N ASP A 122 31.47 -3.55 7.44
CA ASP A 122 32.51 -3.86 8.43
C ASP A 122 33.75 -4.47 7.74
N GLN A 123 33.55 -5.37 6.77
CA GLN A 123 34.63 -5.97 6.00
C GLN A 123 35.36 -4.95 5.10
N GLU A 124 34.63 -4.03 4.47
CA GLU A 124 35.24 -2.93 3.70
C GLU A 124 36.07 -2.01 4.60
N THR A 125 35.56 -1.66 5.78
CA THR A 125 36.26 -0.80 6.75
C THR A 125 37.55 -1.45 7.24
N ILE A 126 37.52 -2.73 7.61
CA ILE A 126 38.72 -3.48 8.03
C ILE A 126 39.72 -3.61 6.88
N GLY A 127 39.23 -3.88 5.66
CA GLY A 127 40.05 -3.98 4.45
C GLY A 127 40.75 -2.66 4.09
N SER A 128 40.04 -1.53 4.19
CA SER A 128 40.63 -0.20 3.97
C SER A 128 41.70 0.07 5.02
N VAL A 129 41.39 -0.08 6.32
CA VAL A 129 42.33 0.19 7.41
C VAL A 129 43.59 -0.69 7.34
N ALA A 130 43.47 -1.95 6.92
CA ALA A 130 44.63 -2.84 6.74
C ALA A 130 45.53 -2.43 5.57
N ASN A 131 44.98 -1.78 4.54
CA ASN A 131 45.72 -1.31 3.37
C ASN A 131 46.43 0.04 3.62
N GLU A 132 46.12 0.72 4.73
CA GLU A 132 46.73 2.00 5.11
C GLU A 132 47.54 1.84 6.41
N MET A 133 48.57 0.99 6.36
CA MET A 133 49.69 1.06 7.31
C MET A 133 51.03 1.22 6.58
N PRO A 134 51.95 1.99 7.18
CA PRO A 134 52.70 3.02 6.49
C PRO A 134 53.93 2.48 5.78
N GLY A 135 54.13 2.94 4.54
CA GLY A 135 55.43 2.89 3.90
C GLY A 135 56.48 3.55 4.81
N LYS A 136 57.52 2.79 5.12
CA LYS A 136 58.73 3.21 5.83
C LYS A 136 59.34 4.49 5.25
#